data_AF-A0A6L7W563-F1
#
_entry.id   AF-A0A6L7W563-F1
#
_cell.length_a   1.000
_cell.length_b   1.000
_cell.length_c   1.000
_cell.angle_alpha   90.00
_cell.angle_beta   90.00
_cell.angle_gamma   90.00
#
_symmetry.space_group_name_H-M   'P 1'
#
loop_
_entity.id
_entity.type
_entity.pdbx_description
1 polymer ?
#
loop_
_entity_poly.entity_id
_entity_poly.type
_entity_poly.pdbx_seq_one_letter_code
_entity_poly.pdbx_strand_id
1 'polypeptide(L)'
;MKNCIYHRLETQALNSPPKRGNSSLACFHFPQKHRKRIRTTNALERLNREIKRRADLVQIFPNQEACQRLIGALCMEWSDEWVTSRRYLDMTDLKQNH
;
A
#
# COMPACT_ATOMS: atom_id res chain seq x y z
N MET A 1 10.22 -14.29 -1.17
CA MET A 1 8.74 -14.35 -1.04
C MET A 1 8.04 -13.01 -0.77
N LYS A 2 8.76 -11.88 -0.64
CA LYS A 2 8.16 -10.52 -0.48
C LYS A 2 7.73 -9.84 -1.80
N ASN A 3 8.04 -10.44 -2.96
CA ASN A 3 7.73 -9.88 -4.29
C ASN A 3 6.33 -10.23 -4.84
N CYS A 4 5.62 -11.24 -4.32
CA CYS A 4 4.36 -11.67 -4.97
C CYS A 4 3.16 -10.75 -4.75
N ILE A 5 3.15 -9.95 -3.67
CA ILE A 5 2.03 -9.06 -3.35
C ILE A 5 2.11 -7.77 -4.16
N TYR A 6 3.30 -7.16 -4.26
CA TYR A 6 3.54 -5.97 -5.07
C TYR A 6 3.43 -6.27 -6.56
N HIS A 7 4.08 -7.35 -7.02
CA HIS A 7 4.15 -7.67 -8.44
C HIS A 7 2.77 -8.03 -9.03
N ARG A 8 1.79 -8.45 -8.22
CA ARG A 8 0.43 -8.80 -8.69
C ARG A 8 -0.54 -7.62 -8.71
N LEU A 9 -0.47 -6.72 -7.73
CA LEU A 9 -1.25 -5.47 -7.77
C LEU A 9 -0.77 -4.55 -8.91
N GLU A 10 0.54 -4.52 -9.14
CA GLU A 10 1.16 -3.75 -10.21
C GLU A 10 0.87 -4.36 -11.59
N THR A 11 0.98 -5.69 -11.76
CA THR A 11 0.58 -6.33 -13.04
C THR A 11 -0.92 -6.23 -13.33
N GLN A 12 -1.81 -6.20 -12.34
CA GLN A 12 -3.25 -6.01 -12.60
C GLN A 12 -3.60 -4.54 -12.92
N ALA A 13 -2.89 -3.58 -12.34
CA ALA A 13 -3.03 -2.16 -12.67
C ALA A 13 -2.43 -1.81 -14.05
N LEU A 14 -1.30 -2.42 -14.43
CA LEU A 14 -0.63 -2.21 -15.73
C LEU A 14 -1.26 -2.98 -16.91
N ASN A 15 -1.90 -4.13 -16.67
CA ASN A 15 -2.59 -4.90 -17.72
C ASN A 15 -4.03 -4.42 -17.98
N SER A 16 -4.52 -3.43 -17.22
CA SER A 16 -5.73 -2.71 -17.56
C SER A 16 -5.35 -1.60 -18.55
N PRO A 17 -6.04 -1.46 -19.71
CA PRO A 17 -5.76 -0.35 -20.63
C PRO A 17 -5.86 0.97 -19.83
N PRO A 18 -5.05 2.00 -20.12
CA PRO A 18 -5.11 3.28 -19.42
C PRO A 18 -6.47 3.92 -19.71
N LYS A 19 -7.48 3.53 -18.94
CA LYS A 19 -8.81 4.08 -19.07
C LYS A 19 -8.73 5.46 -18.48
N ARG A 20 -8.74 6.47 -19.36
CA ARG A 20 -9.16 7.85 -19.08
C ARG A 20 -10.63 7.86 -18.64
N GLY A 21 -10.94 7.12 -17.59
CA GLY A 21 -12.18 7.16 -16.85
C GLY A 21 -11.81 7.56 -15.43
N ASN A 22 -12.56 8.51 -14.88
CA ASN A 22 -12.31 9.19 -13.61
C ASN A 22 -11.72 8.21 -12.57
N SER A 23 -10.46 8.42 -12.15
CA SER A 23 -9.72 7.50 -11.25
C SER A 23 -10.47 7.18 -9.93
N SER A 24 -11.44 8.03 -9.57
CA SER A 24 -12.34 7.83 -8.43
C SER A 24 -13.28 6.63 -8.56
N LEU A 25 -13.58 6.16 -9.78
CA LEU A 25 -14.50 5.03 -10.02
C LEU A 25 -13.81 3.67 -10.00
N ALA A 26 -12.47 3.62 -10.06
CA ALA A 26 -11.71 2.37 -10.09
C ALA A 26 -11.96 1.50 -8.83
N CYS A 27 -12.34 2.11 -7.70
CA CYS A 27 -12.62 1.38 -6.47
C CYS A 27 -13.83 0.43 -6.56
N PHE A 28 -14.75 0.62 -7.52
CA PHE A 28 -15.94 -0.23 -7.67
C PHE A 28 -15.65 -1.61 -8.27
N HIS A 29 -14.51 -1.78 -8.95
CA HIS A 29 -14.06 -3.06 -9.50
C HIS A 29 -13.64 -4.07 -8.42
N PHE A 30 -13.44 -3.62 -7.19
CA PHE A 30 -13.08 -4.48 -6.06
C PHE A 30 -14.34 -4.97 -5.29
N PRO A 31 -14.25 -6.13 -4.61
CA PRO A 31 -15.32 -6.62 -3.74
C PRO A 31 -15.79 -5.56 -2.74
N GLN A 32 -17.07 -5.56 -2.39
CA GLN A 32 -17.69 -4.51 -1.57
C GLN A 32 -16.99 -4.30 -0.22
N LYS A 33 -16.45 -5.38 0.37
CA LYS A 33 -15.63 -5.34 1.59
C LYS A 33 -14.38 -4.47 1.46
N HIS A 34 -13.80 -4.36 0.27
CA HIS A 34 -12.54 -3.65 0.01
C HIS A 34 -12.74 -2.19 -0.44
N ARG A 35 -13.89 -1.87 -1.05
CA ARG A 35 -14.16 -0.54 -1.62
C ARG A 35 -13.94 0.60 -0.64
N LYS A 36 -14.39 0.45 0.61
CA LYS A 36 -14.24 1.48 1.65
C LYS A 36 -12.77 1.80 1.95
N ARG A 37 -11.89 0.78 1.93
CA ARG A 37 -10.45 0.94 2.21
C ARG A 37 -9.69 1.48 1.00
N ILE A 38 -10.08 1.07 -0.22
CA ILE A 38 -9.44 1.51 -1.48
C ILE A 38 -9.85 2.93 -1.87
N ARG A 39 -11.09 3.34 -1.55
CA ARG A 39 -11.60 4.68 -1.85
C ARG A 39 -10.93 5.78 -1.03
N THR A 40 -10.41 5.47 0.15
CA THR A 40 -9.88 6.48 1.08
C THR A 40 -8.35 6.45 1.16
N THR A 41 -7.76 7.58 1.52
CA THR A 41 -6.31 7.77 1.70
C THR A 41 -5.82 7.38 3.09
N ASN A 42 -6.68 6.79 3.94
CA ASN A 42 -6.42 6.54 5.35
C ASN A 42 -5.14 5.71 5.61
N ALA A 43 -4.86 4.71 4.77
CA ALA A 43 -3.63 3.90 4.87
C ALA A 43 -2.39 4.74 4.62
N LEU A 44 -2.41 5.54 3.55
CA LEU A 44 -1.31 6.42 3.16
C LEU A 44 -1.07 7.52 4.20
N GLU A 45 -2.14 8.12 4.73
CA GLU A 45 -2.04 9.11 5.80
C GLU A 45 -1.44 8.52 7.07
N ARG A 46 -1.81 7.28 7.43
CA ARG A 46 -1.21 6.58 8.56
C ARG A 46 0.29 6.33 8.32
N LEU A 47 0.69 5.98 7.10
CA LEU A 47 2.09 5.75 6.74
C LEU A 47 2.87 7.06 6.84
N ASN A 48 2.34 8.12 6.24
CA ASN A 48 2.95 9.45 6.26
C ASN A 48 3.10 9.99 7.68
N ARG A 49 2.13 9.75 8.57
CA ARG A 49 2.27 10.11 9.99
C ARG A 49 3.42 9.37 10.66
N GLU A 50 3.57 8.08 10.39
CA GLU A 50 4.64 7.28 10.99
C GLU A 50 6.03 7.63 10.43
N ILE A 51 6.12 7.90 9.11
CA ILE A 51 7.34 8.43 8.49
C ILE A 51 7.74 9.75 9.14
N LYS A 52 6.79 10.69 9.27
CA LYS A 52 7.05 11.99 9.92
C LYS A 52 7.52 11.79 11.37
N ARG A 53 6.81 11.01 12.17
CA ARG A 53 7.16 10.73 13.56
C ARG A 53 8.58 10.18 13.73
N ARG A 54 9.01 9.26 12.86
CA ARG A 54 10.38 8.70 12.91
C ARG A 54 11.42 9.64 12.33
N ALA A 55 11.07 10.43 11.31
CA ALA A 55 11.95 11.45 10.76
C ALA A 55 12.20 12.59 11.76
N ASP A 56 11.19 12.97 12.55
CA ASP A 56 11.29 14.01 13.59
C ASP A 56 12.33 13.64 14.67
N LEU A 57 12.54 12.34 14.95
CA LEU A 57 13.58 11.88 15.87
C LEU A 57 14.99 12.00 15.29
N VAL A 58 15.14 11.89 13.98
CA VAL A 58 16.45 11.99 13.30
C VAL A 58 16.82 13.46 13.06
N GLN A 59 15.83 14.36 12.95
CA GLN A 59 15.93 15.80 12.66
C GLN A 59 16.63 16.15 11.33
N ILE A 60 17.87 15.71 11.13
CA ILE A 60 18.67 15.93 9.92
C ILE A 60 19.31 14.61 9.50
N PHE A 61 19.07 14.21 8.25
CA PHE A 61 19.69 13.01 7.68
C PHE A 61 21.09 13.32 7.16
N PRO A 62 22.09 12.45 7.42
CA PRO A 62 23.46 12.67 6.94
C PRO A 62 23.60 12.49 5.42
N ASN A 63 22.71 11.74 4.78
CA ASN A 63 22.64 11.56 3.33
C ASN A 63 21.27 11.00 2.90
N GLN A 64 21.02 10.95 1.58
CA GLN A 64 19.77 10.42 1.02
C GLN A 64 19.57 8.93 1.31
N GLU A 65 20.64 8.13 1.32
CA GLU A 65 20.57 6.70 1.60
C GLU A 65 20.07 6.39 3.02
N ALA A 66 20.43 7.22 4.00
CA ALA A 66 19.94 7.09 5.38
C ALA A 66 18.42 7.29 5.45
N CYS A 67 17.87 8.25 4.71
CA CYS A 67 16.44 8.46 4.59
C CYS A 67 15.76 7.26 3.90
N GLN A 68 16.33 6.77 2.80
CA GLN A 68 15.82 5.58 2.10
C GLN A 68 15.83 4.33 2.99
N ARG A 69 16.86 4.15 3.82
CA ARG A 69 16.93 3.04 4.79
C ARG A 69 15.84 3.13 5.85
N LEU A 70 15.54 4.32 6.37
CA LEU A 70 14.45 4.51 7.31
C LEU A 70 13.10 4.16 6.69
N ILE A 71 12.81 4.69 5.51
CA ILE A 71 11.56 4.44 4.79
C ILE A 71 11.45 2.95 4.43
N GLY A 72 12.53 2.35 3.93
CA GLY A 72 12.59 0.94 3.59
C GLY A 72 12.36 0.03 4.80
N ALA A 73 12.98 0.33 5.94
CA ALA A 73 12.75 -0.38 7.20
C ALA A 73 11.29 -0.30 7.64
N LEU A 74 10.70 0.89 7.59
CA LEU A 74 9.29 1.09 7.95
C LEU A 74 8.35 0.32 7.01
N CYS A 75 8.61 0.34 5.70
CA CYS A 75 7.85 -0.44 4.72
C CYS A 75 7.91 -1.95 4.99
N MET A 76 9.08 -2.46 5.40
CA MET A 76 9.23 -3.87 5.78
C MET A 76 8.43 -4.21 7.03
N GLU A 77 8.50 -3.38 8.07
CA GLU A 77 7.70 -3.56 9.30
C GLU A 77 6.20 -3.57 8.99
N TRP A 78 5.74 -2.63 8.17
CA TRP A 78 4.34 -2.54 7.74
C TRP A 78 3.89 -3.75 6.93
N SER A 79 4.74 -4.20 6.00
CA SER A 79 4.49 -5.41 5.22
C SER A 79 4.35 -6.63 6.13
N ASP A 80 5.24 -6.77 7.12
CA ASP A 80 5.21 -7.89 8.04
C ASP A 80 3.99 -7.82 8.98
N GLU A 81 3.58 -6.61 9.42
CA GLU A 81 2.33 -6.40 10.18
C GLU A 81 1.09 -6.81 9.37
N TRP A 82 1.03 -6.46 8.08
CA TRP A 82 -0.11 -6.77 7.22
C TRP A 82 -0.24 -8.26 6.91
N VAL A 83 0.87 -9.01 6.96
CA VAL A 83 0.89 -10.46 6.78
C VAL A 83 0.56 -11.20 8.09
N THR A 84 1.08 -10.71 9.21
CA THR A 84 1.02 -11.41 10.51
C THR A 84 -0.23 -11.07 11.33
N SER A 85 -0.72 -9.83 11.21
CA SER A 85 -1.91 -9.33 11.93
C SER A 85 -3.18 -9.40 11.05
N ARG A 86 -4.22 -8.65 11.43
CA ARG A 86 -5.48 -8.55 10.68
C ARG A 86 -5.21 -7.93 9.31
N ARG A 87 -5.19 -8.77 8.25
CA ARG A 87 -4.93 -8.36 6.87
C ARG A 87 -5.68 -7.08 6.49
N TYR A 88 -4.94 -6.05 6.08
CA TYR A 88 -5.53 -4.77 5.68
C TYR A 88 -6.42 -4.88 4.43
N LEU A 89 -6.13 -5.83 3.55
CA LEU A 89 -7.01 -6.28 2.46
C LEU A 89 -6.93 -7.80 2.39
N ASP A 90 -8.08 -8.47 2.36
CA ASP A 90 -8.10 -9.94 2.31
C ASP A 90 -8.15 -10.41 0.85
N MET A 91 -7.01 -10.81 0.31
CA MET A 91 -6.88 -11.14 -1.10
C MET A 91 -7.62 -12.43 -1.50
N THR A 92 -8.10 -13.22 -0.53
CA THR A 92 -8.96 -14.39 -0.73
C THR A 92 -10.27 -14.02 -1.42
N ASP A 93 -10.86 -12.88 -1.05
CA ASP A 93 -12.12 -12.39 -1.61
C ASP A 93 -11.97 -11.86 -3.05
N LEU A 94 -10.75 -11.58 -3.51
CA LEU A 94 -10.48 -11.17 -4.91
C LEU A 94 -10.54 -12.35 -5.89
N LYS A 95 -10.50 -13.59 -5.40
CA LYS A 95 -10.51 -14.80 -6.26
C LYS A 95 -11.91 -15.23 -6.70
N GLN A 96 -12.98 -14.70 -6.11
CA GLN A 96 -14.34 -15.21 -6.28
C GLN A 96 -15.13 -14.61 -7.47
N ASN A 97 -14.55 -13.68 -8.23
CA ASN A 97 -15.23 -13.06 -9.38
C ASN A 97 -14.58 -13.49 -10.70
N HIS A 98 -14.59 -14.79 -10.98
CA HIS A 98 -14.30 -15.34 -12.31
C HIS A 98 -15.36 -16.36 -12.69
#